data_AF-A0A3N7BVU3-F1
#
_entry.id   AF-A0A3N7BVU3-F1
#
_cell.length_a   1.000
_cell.length_b   1.000
_cell.length_c   1.000
_cell.angle_alpha   90.00
_cell.angle_beta   90.00
_cell.angle_gamma   90.00
#
_symmetry.space_group_name_H-M   'P 1'
#
loop_
_entity.id
_entity.type
_entity.pdbx_description
1 polymer ?
#
loop_
_entity_poly.entity_id
_entity_poly.type
_entity_poly.pdbx_seq_one_letter_code
_entity_poly.pdbx_strand_id
1 'polypeptide(L)'
;MDTPNPIKKDDHLLDDLESIRQLLGDDDLQPPLLTDSVDAEVQIPLLFDMVGGKPAAPEPVAEVVEPAPADKGPDALLLHLDNELRAAAQLIMQDVIDDFAPHIETEIKRRLDARMERLLSQYQS
;
A
#
# COMPACT_ATOMS: atom_id res chain seq x y z
N MET A 1 -29.89 -22.74 4.63
CA MET A 1 -30.34 -22.17 5.91
C MET A 1 -29.14 -21.46 6.49
N ASP A 2 -28.91 -20.24 5.99
CA ASP A 2 -27.82 -19.36 6.38
C ASP A 2 -28.13 -18.77 7.74
N THR A 3 -27.39 -19.19 8.76
CA THR A 3 -27.35 -18.49 10.05
C THR A 3 -26.32 -17.38 9.94
N PRO A 4 -26.71 -16.09 9.96
CA PRO A 4 -25.74 -15.01 9.96
C PRO A 4 -24.94 -15.04 11.26
N ASN A 5 -23.61 -15.11 11.12
CA ASN A 5 -22.66 -14.99 12.22
C ASN A 5 -22.91 -13.66 12.94
N PRO A 6 -23.13 -13.61 14.26
CA PRO A 6 -23.32 -12.36 14.97
C PRO A 6 -22.05 -11.51 14.81
N ILE A 7 -22.20 -10.36 14.17
CA ILE A 7 -21.19 -9.31 14.13
C ILE A 7 -20.86 -8.99 15.60
N LYS A 8 -19.68 -9.42 16.06
CA LYS A 8 -19.20 -9.13 17.41
C LYS A 8 -19.14 -7.61 17.54
N LYS A 9 -19.83 -7.07 18.54
CA LYS A 9 -19.95 -5.62 18.77
C LYS A 9 -18.56 -5.02 18.96
N ASP A 10 -18.35 -3.84 18.38
CA ASP A 10 -17.11 -3.07 18.45
C ASP A 10 -16.64 -2.81 19.90
N ASP A 11 -17.56 -2.84 20.86
CA ASP A 11 -17.27 -2.71 22.31
C ASP A 11 -16.27 -3.77 22.83
N HIS A 12 -16.25 -4.97 22.24
CA HIS A 12 -15.33 -6.04 22.63
C HIS A 12 -14.04 -6.06 21.80
N LEU A 13 -13.98 -5.31 20.70
CA LEU A 13 -12.81 -5.32 19.82
C LEU A 13 -11.60 -4.69 20.52
N LEU A 14 -11.82 -3.63 21.30
CA LEU A 14 -10.77 -2.99 22.08
C LEU A 14 -10.21 -3.93 23.17
N ASP A 15 -11.08 -4.67 23.84
CA ASP A 15 -10.74 -5.67 24.86
C ASP A 15 -10.00 -6.87 24.24
N ASP A 16 -10.46 -7.37 23.09
CA ASP A 16 -9.80 -8.42 22.32
C ASP A 16 -8.39 -7.96 21.87
N LEU A 17 -8.22 -6.70 21.46
CA LEU A 17 -6.93 -6.13 21.08
C LEU A 17 -5.97 -6.00 22.29
N GLU A 18 -6.45 -5.56 23.46
CA GLU A 18 -5.65 -5.56 24.69
C GLU A 18 -5.29 -6.98 25.12
N SER A 19 -6.21 -7.93 25.04
CA SER A 19 -5.94 -9.34 25.34
C SER A 19 -4.89 -9.95 24.40
N ILE A 20 -4.87 -9.56 23.12
CA ILE A 20 -3.83 -9.99 22.16
C ILE A 20 -2.48 -9.39 22.55
N ARG A 21 -2.42 -8.09 22.89
CA ARG A 21 -1.17 -7.44 23.32
C ARG A 21 -0.60 -8.07 24.60
N GLN A 22 -1.47 -8.38 25.57
CA GLN A 22 -1.10 -9.05 26.81
C GLN A 22 -0.57 -10.48 26.56
N LEU A 23 -1.16 -11.20 25.60
CA LEU A 23 -0.73 -12.56 25.23
C LEU A 23 0.61 -12.57 24.49
N LEU A 24 0.85 -11.59 23.62
CA LEU A 24 2.11 -11.45 22.88
C LEU A 24 3.24 -10.87 23.75
N GLY A 25 2.92 -10.27 24.90
CA GLY A 25 3.89 -9.60 25.77
C GLY A 25 4.37 -8.27 25.20
N ASP A 26 3.60 -7.67 24.29
CA ASP A 26 3.91 -6.42 23.59
C ASP A 26 3.50 -5.17 24.41
N ASP A 27 3.19 -5.33 25.70
CA ASP A 27 2.75 -4.24 26.59
C ASP A 27 3.88 -3.22 26.86
N ASP A 28 5.11 -3.71 26.96
CA ASP A 28 6.29 -2.88 27.26
C ASP A 28 7.12 -2.54 26.01
N LEU A 29 6.75 -3.06 24.84
CA LEU A 29 7.43 -2.78 23.59
C LEU A 29 7.00 -1.40 23.08
N GLN A 30 7.84 -0.40 23.35
CA GLN A 30 7.80 0.87 22.62
C GLN A 30 7.82 0.53 21.12
N PRO A 31 6.89 1.06 20.29
CA PRO A 31 6.92 0.79 18.86
C PRO A 31 8.31 1.14 18.34
N PRO A 32 9.00 0.22 17.64
CA PRO A 32 10.36 0.46 17.19
C PRO A 32 10.36 1.74 16.37
N LEU A 33 11.08 2.75 16.87
CA LEU A 33 11.31 3.96 16.11
C LEU A 33 12.12 3.53 14.88
N LEU A 34 11.72 3.99 13.70
CA LEU A 34 12.35 3.67 12.40
C LEU A 34 13.84 4.13 12.29
N THR A 35 14.48 4.47 13.40
CA THR A 35 15.83 5.01 13.54
C THR A 35 16.80 4.06 14.24
N ASP A 36 16.34 2.96 14.86
CA ASP A 36 17.26 1.91 15.29
C ASP A 36 17.77 1.19 14.04
N SER A 37 19.05 1.37 13.76
CA SER A 37 19.75 0.83 12.61
C SER A 37 19.46 -0.66 12.48
N VAL A 38 18.76 -1.04 11.41
CA VAL A 38 18.73 -2.41 10.92
C VAL A 38 20.18 -2.82 10.73
N ASP A 39 20.63 -3.80 11.49
CA ASP A 39 21.97 -4.39 11.38
C ASP A 39 22.25 -4.68 9.91
N ALA A 40 23.27 -4.02 9.36
CA ALA A 40 23.61 -4.04 7.94
C ALA A 40 24.16 -5.40 7.46
N GLU A 41 24.00 -6.47 8.25
CA GLU A 41 24.49 -7.80 7.93
C GLU A 41 23.53 -8.59 7.03
N VAL A 42 22.25 -8.19 6.93
CA VAL A 42 21.30 -8.75 5.96
C VAL A 42 20.92 -7.68 4.93
N GLN A 43 21.93 -7.19 4.21
CA GLN A 43 21.73 -6.34 3.04
C GLN A 43 21.03 -7.16 1.95
N ILE A 44 19.70 -7.12 1.90
CA ILE A 44 18.91 -7.69 0.81
C ILE A 44 19.41 -7.07 -0.50
N PRO A 45 19.86 -7.87 -1.49
CA PRO A 45 20.31 -7.33 -2.76
C PRO A 45 19.19 -6.52 -3.42
N LEU A 46 19.52 -5.28 -3.80
CA LEU A 46 18.59 -4.43 -4.54
C LEU A 46 18.29 -5.10 -5.88
N LEU A 47 17.01 -5.17 -6.25
CA LEU A 47 16.53 -5.86 -7.46
C LEU A 47 17.19 -5.39 -8.77
N PHE A 48 17.85 -4.23 -8.76
CA PHE A 48 18.64 -3.72 -9.87
C PHE A 48 19.94 -4.49 -10.12
N ASP A 49 20.53 -5.08 -9.08
CA ASP A 49 21.81 -5.81 -9.18
C ASP A 49 21.62 -7.19 -9.84
N MET A 50 20.40 -7.74 -9.79
CA MET A 50 20.07 -9.04 -10.39
C MET A 50 19.79 -8.98 -11.91
N VAL A 51 19.70 -7.78 -12.49
CA VAL A 51 19.35 -7.56 -13.92
C VAL A 51 20.59 -7.34 -14.81
N GLY A 52 21.81 -7.30 -14.25
CA GLY A 52 23.05 -7.00 -14.99
C GLY A 52 23.72 -8.16 -15.74
N GLY A 53 23.13 -9.35 -15.77
CA GLY A 53 23.67 -10.52 -16.48
C GLY A 53 23.50 -10.42 -18.00
N LYS A 54 24.56 -9.98 -18.69
CA LYS A 54 24.74 -9.94 -20.16
C LYS A 54 24.09 -11.13 -20.91
N PRO A 55 23.29 -10.90 -21.98
CA PRO A 55 22.71 -11.99 -22.76
C PRO A 55 23.78 -12.63 -23.64
N ALA A 56 24.03 -13.93 -23.43
CA ALA A 56 24.75 -14.78 -24.37
C ALA A 56 23.81 -15.18 -25.53
N ALA A 57 24.34 -15.14 -26.76
CA ALA A 57 23.61 -15.41 -28.00
C ALA A 57 23.06 -16.85 -28.09
N PRO A 58 21.97 -17.09 -28.86
CA PRO A 58 21.27 -18.38 -28.86
C PRO A 58 21.91 -19.38 -29.84
N GLU A 59 22.19 -20.59 -29.37
CA GLU A 59 22.36 -21.78 -30.23
C GLU A 59 21.09 -22.65 -30.15
N PRO A 60 20.65 -23.26 -31.27
CA PRO A 60 19.34 -23.87 -31.38
C PRO A 60 19.39 -25.31 -30.88
N VAL A 61 18.85 -25.56 -29.69
CA VAL A 61 18.43 -26.92 -29.30
C VAL A 61 16.92 -26.96 -29.42
N ALA A 62 16.46 -27.66 -30.44
CA ALA A 62 15.08 -28.03 -30.60
C ALA A 62 14.70 -28.96 -29.45
N GLU A 63 14.03 -28.42 -28.46
CA GLU A 63 13.16 -29.18 -27.59
C GLU A 63 11.82 -28.44 -27.55
N VAL A 64 10.86 -29.00 -28.27
CA VAL A 64 9.45 -28.64 -28.16
C VAL A 64 9.03 -29.08 -26.76
N VAL A 65 9.27 -28.22 -25.78
CA VAL A 65 8.58 -28.28 -24.49
C VAL A 65 7.33 -27.44 -24.68
N GLU A 66 6.28 -28.13 -25.10
CA GLU A 66 4.90 -27.74 -24.87
C GLU A 66 4.79 -27.07 -23.49
N PRO A 67 4.15 -25.90 -23.34
CA PRO A 67 4.04 -25.26 -22.04
C PRO A 67 3.15 -26.14 -21.16
N ALA A 68 3.78 -27.05 -20.44
CA ALA A 68 3.14 -27.71 -19.31
C ALA A 68 2.57 -26.59 -18.44
N PRO A 69 1.29 -26.63 -18.05
CA PRO A 69 0.75 -25.65 -17.13
C PRO A 69 1.59 -25.77 -15.86
N ALA A 70 2.47 -24.80 -15.65
CA ALA A 70 3.08 -24.62 -14.34
C ALA A 70 1.90 -24.40 -13.42
N ASP A 71 1.61 -25.44 -12.63
CA ASP A 71 0.65 -25.41 -11.55
C ASP A 71 1.16 -24.31 -10.63
N LYS A 72 0.72 -23.08 -10.88
CA LYS A 72 1.04 -21.92 -10.07
C LYS A 72 0.48 -22.31 -8.72
N GLY A 73 1.36 -22.73 -7.82
CA GLY A 73 0.98 -23.14 -6.49
C GLY A 73 0.07 -22.09 -5.88
N PRO A 74 -0.79 -22.47 -4.91
CA PRO A 74 -1.77 -21.56 -4.32
C PRO A 74 -1.19 -20.19 -3.98
N ASP A 75 0.06 -20.14 -3.51
CA ASP A 75 0.80 -18.91 -3.17
C ASP A 75 1.00 -17.95 -4.36
N ALA A 76 1.29 -18.46 -5.57
CA ALA A 76 1.48 -17.61 -6.76
C ALA A 76 0.15 -17.01 -7.24
N LEU A 77 -0.96 -17.74 -7.11
CA LEU A 77 -2.29 -17.23 -7.43
C LEU A 77 -2.74 -16.16 -6.42
N LEU A 78 -2.44 -16.35 -5.13
CA LEU A 78 -2.70 -15.34 -4.10
C LEU A 78 -1.92 -14.05 -4.37
N LEU A 79 -0.63 -14.15 -4.69
CA LEU A 79 0.18 -12.97 -5.02
C LEU A 79 -0.36 -12.20 -6.25
N HIS A 80 -0.85 -12.92 -7.28
CA HIS A 80 -1.48 -12.28 -8.43
C HIS A 80 -2.77 -11.56 -8.06
N LEU A 81 -3.63 -12.20 -7.25
CA LEU A 81 -4.87 -11.59 -6.76
C LEU A 81 -4.60 -10.33 -5.92
N ASP A 82 -3.59 -10.36 -5.06
CA ASP A 82 -3.20 -9.21 -4.24
C ASP A 82 -2.71 -8.03 -5.11
N ASN A 83 -1.95 -8.32 -6.16
CA ASN A 83 -1.51 -7.31 -7.11
C ASN A 83 -2.68 -6.69 -7.87
N GLU A 84 -3.62 -7.52 -8.32
CA GLU A 84 -4.85 -7.05 -8.98
C GLU A 84 -5.71 -6.20 -8.05
N LEU A 85 -5.87 -6.62 -6.79
CA LEU A 85 -6.62 -5.87 -5.78
C LEU A 85 -5.97 -4.52 -5.50
N ARG A 86 -4.64 -4.48 -5.37
CA ARG A 86 -3.89 -3.23 -5.17
C ARG A 86 -4.02 -2.31 -6.39
N ALA A 87 -3.91 -2.85 -7.61
CA ALA A 87 -4.08 -2.07 -8.83
C ALA A 87 -5.49 -1.49 -8.94
N ALA A 88 -6.52 -2.29 -8.63
CA ALA A 88 -7.91 -1.83 -8.61
C ALA A 88 -8.14 -0.72 -7.58
N ALA A 89 -7.57 -0.85 -6.38
CA ALA A 89 -7.64 0.19 -5.36
C ALA A 89 -6.97 1.50 -5.82
N GLN A 90 -5.85 1.42 -6.55
CA GLN A 90 -5.19 2.60 -7.12
C GLN A 90 -6.05 3.28 -8.19
N LEU A 91 -6.74 2.51 -9.04
CA LEU A 91 -7.67 3.07 -10.03
C LEU A 91 -8.83 3.81 -9.36
N ILE A 92 -9.43 3.23 -8.32
CA ILE A 92 -10.50 3.88 -7.55
C ILE A 92 -10.00 5.20 -6.94
N MET A 93 -8.80 5.20 -6.36
CA MET A 93 -8.20 6.42 -5.82
C MET A 93 -7.93 7.47 -6.91
N GLN A 94 -7.55 7.05 -8.12
CA GLN A 94 -7.34 7.96 -9.24
C GLN A 94 -8.64 8.61 -9.69
N ASP A 95 -9.73 7.84 -9.80
CA ASP A 95 -11.05 8.38 -10.15
C ASP A 95 -11.50 9.43 -9.13
N VAL A 96 -11.32 9.16 -7.83
CA VAL A 96 -11.60 10.13 -6.77
C VAL A 96 -10.71 11.36 -6.90
N ILE A 97 -9.42 11.20 -7.19
CA ILE A 97 -8.52 12.35 -7.39
C ILE A 97 -8.98 13.19 -8.57
N ASP A 98 -9.32 12.58 -9.70
CA ASP A 98 -9.71 13.28 -10.93
C ASP A 98 -11.02 14.07 -10.74
N ASP A 99 -11.97 13.52 -9.99
CA ASP A 99 -13.22 14.21 -9.65
C ASP A 99 -13.02 15.42 -8.72
N PHE A 100 -12.13 15.29 -7.73
CA PHE A 100 -11.98 16.28 -6.67
C PHE A 100 -10.85 17.30 -6.89
N ALA A 101 -9.80 16.98 -7.65
CA ALA A 101 -8.70 17.89 -7.95
C ALA A 101 -9.16 19.27 -8.48
N PRO A 102 -10.01 19.37 -9.52
CA PRO A 102 -10.44 20.68 -10.03
C PRO A 102 -11.27 21.48 -9.01
N HIS A 103 -12.05 20.80 -8.16
CA HIS A 103 -12.81 21.43 -7.07
C HIS A 103 -11.89 21.98 -5.99
N ILE A 104 -10.90 21.19 -5.55
CA ILE A 104 -9.91 21.61 -4.56
C ILE A 104 -9.14 22.82 -5.06
N GLU A 105 -8.70 22.83 -6.32
CA GLU A 105 -8.00 23.98 -6.90
C GLU A 105 -8.86 25.25 -6.89
N THR A 106 -10.12 25.15 -7.31
CA THR A 106 -11.05 26.27 -7.35
C THR A 106 -11.29 26.83 -5.94
N GLU A 107 -11.46 25.94 -4.96
CA GLU A 107 -11.65 26.28 -3.56
C GLU A 107 -10.43 26.98 -2.96
N ILE A 108 -9.22 26.47 -3.23
CA ILE A 108 -7.97 27.06 -2.77
C ILE A 108 -7.82 28.48 -3.35
N LYS A 109 -8.04 28.66 -4.66
CA LYS A 109 -7.99 29.97 -5.32
C LYS A 109 -8.96 30.94 -4.66
N ARG A 110 -10.24 30.55 -4.50
CA ARG A 110 -11.26 31.39 -3.85
C ARG A 110 -10.86 31.82 -2.44
N ARG A 111 -10.31 30.90 -1.64
CA ARG A 111 -9.87 31.20 -0.26
C ARG A 111 -8.67 32.13 -0.22
N LEU A 112 -7.72 31.95 -1.14
CA LEU A 112 -6.55 32.82 -1.24
C LEU A 112 -6.96 34.23 -1.64
N ASP A 113 -7.84 34.38 -2.63
CA ASP A 113 -8.34 35.69 -3.07
C ASP A 113 -9.07 36.42 -1.93
N ALA A 114 -10.01 35.76 -1.26
CA ALA A 114 -10.73 36.33 -0.12
C ALA A 114 -9.80 36.69 1.06
N ARG A 115 -8.74 35.90 1.27
CA ARG A 115 -7.72 36.20 2.28
C ARG A 115 -6.89 37.42 1.88
N MET A 116 -6.50 37.52 0.62
CA MET A 116 -5.74 38.66 0.09
C MET A 116 -6.55 39.95 0.22
N GLU A 117 -7.82 39.93 -0.19
CA GLU A 117 -8.72 41.07 -0.07
C GLU A 117 -8.83 41.53 1.40
N ARG A 118 -9.04 40.60 2.33
CA ARG A 118 -9.11 40.91 3.76
C ARG A 118 -7.83 41.55 4.29
N LEU A 119 -6.65 41.07 3.85
CA LEU A 119 -5.37 41.68 4.23
C LEU A 119 -5.25 43.10 3.69
N LEU A 120 -5.60 43.33 2.42
CA LEU A 120 -5.55 44.67 1.81
C LEU A 120 -6.49 45.65 2.52
N SER A 121 -7.71 45.23 2.88
CA SER A 121 -8.63 46.07 3.65
C SER A 121 -8.07 46.45 5.03
N GLN A 122 -7.34 45.55 5.69
CA GLN A 122 -6.68 45.84 6.98
C GLN A 122 -5.54 46.86 6.84
N TYR A 123 -4.84 46.90 5.70
CA TYR A 123 -3.78 47.89 5.44
C TYR A 123 -4.32 49.26 5.03
N GLN A 124 -5.52 49.33 4.44
CA GLN A 124 -6.14 50.59 4.00
C GLN A 124 -7.02 51.25 5.07
N SER A 125 -7.29 50.56 6.18
CA SER A 125 -7.98 51.11 7.37
C SER A 125 -6.99 51.69 8.35
#